data_AF-A0A955PYB2-F1
#
_entry.id   AF-A0A955PYB2-F1
#
_cell.length_a   1.000
_cell.length_b   1.000
_cell.length_c   1.000
_cell.angle_alpha   90.00
_cell.angle_beta   90.00
_cell.angle_gamma   90.00
#
_symmetry.space_group_name_H-M   'P 1'
#
loop_
_entity.id
_entity.type
_entity.pdbx_description
1 polymer ?
#
loop_
_entity_poly.entity_id
_entity_poly.type
_entity_poly.pdbx_seq_one_letter_code
_entity_poly.pdbx_strand_id
1 'polypeptide(L)'
;MNKLAKKFGVSDVALTKTCRKANIPMLARGYWAKIAAGRRMKPAPLPELPGSSSNKISIGVQKFRYLKAPLPEEKRQSPEIENALKNPIHVPSRIGKLHPLLEQMRPSFEKAKPDKYQALWCPELRTHNLRVSKKSLPRAIRILNTLYYALEERAYPIAFQHKEKPKVTVRILGESLEFGIEERFRRIEIKSKEPEPLSWWDRDRFQYQTTGILTVKILDFTWGTPLQKLWSDGKRQKVEDLLHPFILGLIQVAQWEKAERLKREREHQERLEAEERGKALEQKRLEEEAQIAELDQEVTNWQKAQQIRAYLAALKEAVDQRMKSSEPNPKVDEWFAWANRYADKIDPLIWP
;
A
#
# COMPACT_ATOMS: atom_id res chain seq x y z
N MET A 1 -0.32 32.76 -16.62
CA MET A 1 -0.11 31.31 -16.52
C MET A 1 1.35 30.91 -16.64
N ASN A 2 2.09 31.31 -17.68
CA ASN A 2 3.49 30.86 -17.89
C ASN A 2 4.44 31.09 -16.71
N LYS A 3 4.41 32.27 -16.06
CA LYS A 3 5.24 32.54 -14.87
C LYS A 3 4.85 31.66 -13.66
N LEU A 4 3.56 31.41 -13.47
CA LEU A 4 3.03 30.60 -12.37
C LEU A 4 3.32 29.11 -12.60
N ALA A 5 3.16 28.64 -13.84
CA ALA A 5 3.47 27.27 -14.24
C ALA A 5 4.96 26.93 -14.02
N LYS A 6 5.86 27.88 -14.29
CA LYS A 6 7.30 27.74 -13.96
C LYS A 6 7.55 27.55 -12.46
N LYS A 7 6.85 28.30 -11.58
CA LYS A 7 6.98 28.14 -10.11
C LYS A 7 6.52 26.76 -9.63
N PHE A 8 5.45 26.23 -10.20
CA PHE A 8 4.96 24.87 -9.91
C PHE A 8 5.69 23.76 -10.70
N GLY A 9 6.64 24.14 -11.56
CA GLY A 9 7.40 23.21 -12.39
C GLY A 9 6.57 22.41 -13.41
N VAL A 10 5.35 22.84 -13.72
CA VAL A 10 4.40 22.23 -14.69
C VAL A 10 4.42 23.00 -16.01
N SER A 11 3.90 22.42 -17.10
CA SER A 11 3.60 23.21 -18.31
C SER A 11 2.40 24.13 -18.04
N ASP A 12 2.33 25.23 -18.79
CA ASP A 12 1.20 26.16 -18.78
C ASP A 12 -0.13 25.45 -19.09
N VAL A 13 -0.13 24.55 -20.07
CA VAL A 13 -1.28 23.69 -20.41
C VAL A 13 -1.66 22.74 -19.26
N ALA A 14 -0.68 22.17 -18.56
CA ALA A 14 -0.96 21.28 -17.42
C ALA A 14 -1.59 22.05 -16.26
N LEU A 15 -1.08 23.26 -15.95
CA LEU A 15 -1.66 24.12 -14.93
C LEU A 15 -3.11 24.51 -15.28
N THR A 16 -3.36 24.87 -16.55
CA THR A 16 -4.70 25.18 -17.08
C THR A 16 -5.66 23.99 -16.92
N LYS A 17 -5.22 22.76 -17.21
CA LYS A 17 -6.05 21.55 -17.01
C LYS A 17 -6.38 21.32 -15.55
N THR A 18 -5.41 21.50 -14.64
CA THR A 18 -5.63 21.33 -13.20
C THR A 18 -6.62 22.36 -12.66
N CYS A 19 -6.50 23.63 -13.06
CA CYS A 19 -7.47 24.66 -12.69
C CYS A 19 -8.89 24.33 -13.20
N ARG A 20 -9.03 23.87 -14.45
CA ARG A 20 -10.33 23.44 -15.00
C ARG A 20 -10.93 22.27 -14.22
N LYS A 21 -10.11 21.25 -13.90
CA LYS A 21 -10.57 20.07 -13.15
C LYS A 21 -11.06 20.43 -11.74
N ALA A 22 -10.44 21.45 -11.14
CA ALA A 22 -10.80 21.95 -9.83
C ALA A 22 -11.85 23.07 -9.86
N ASN A 23 -12.52 23.29 -10.99
CA ASN A 23 -13.50 24.38 -11.19
C ASN A 23 -12.96 25.78 -10.83
N ILE A 24 -11.65 26.01 -10.94
CA ILE A 24 -11.06 27.34 -10.73
C ILE A 24 -11.22 28.16 -12.02
N PRO A 25 -11.95 29.30 -12.00
CA PRO A 25 -12.13 30.16 -13.15
C PRO A 25 -10.78 30.70 -13.62
N MET A 26 -10.50 30.52 -14.91
CA MET A 26 -9.26 30.99 -15.50
C MET A 26 -9.38 32.43 -15.96
N LEU A 27 -8.36 33.23 -15.66
CA LEU A 27 -8.29 34.62 -16.10
C LEU A 27 -8.11 34.67 -17.63
N ALA A 28 -8.84 35.59 -18.29
CA ALA A 28 -8.78 35.78 -19.73
C ALA A 28 -7.37 36.16 -20.23
N ARG A 29 -7.07 35.82 -21.49
CA ARG A 29 -5.79 36.18 -22.13
C ARG A 29 -5.63 37.70 -22.12
N GLY A 30 -4.48 38.18 -21.63
CA GLY A 30 -4.19 39.62 -21.49
C GLY A 30 -4.64 40.26 -20.17
N TYR A 31 -5.27 39.53 -19.24
CA TYR A 31 -5.66 40.04 -17.92
C TYR A 31 -4.50 40.75 -17.19
N TRP A 32 -3.33 40.09 -17.12
CA TRP A 32 -2.14 40.66 -16.49
C TRP A 32 -1.52 41.83 -17.26
N ALA A 33 -1.66 41.86 -18.59
CA ALA A 33 -1.21 43.01 -19.39
C ALA A 33 -2.09 44.24 -19.14
N LYS A 34 -3.40 44.04 -18.96
CA LYS A 34 -4.35 45.11 -18.60
C LYS A 34 -4.08 45.65 -17.19
N ILE A 35 -3.77 44.79 -16.22
CA ILE A 35 -3.36 45.22 -14.87
C ILE A 35 -2.03 45.99 -14.91
N ALA A 36 -1.04 45.49 -15.65
CA ALA A 36 0.25 46.18 -15.80
C ALA A 36 0.11 47.56 -16.48
N ALA A 37 -0.90 47.73 -17.35
CA ALA A 37 -1.28 49.00 -17.96
C ALA A 37 -2.20 49.88 -17.07
N GLY A 38 -2.30 49.58 -15.76
CA GLY A 38 -3.05 50.39 -14.79
C GLY A 38 -4.57 50.20 -14.79
N ARG A 39 -5.12 49.25 -15.56
CA ARG A 39 -6.58 49.02 -15.58
C ARG A 39 -7.03 48.19 -14.37
N ARG A 40 -8.07 48.66 -13.67
CA ARG A 40 -8.73 47.91 -12.59
C ARG A 40 -9.62 46.81 -13.19
N MET A 41 -9.25 45.55 -12.95
CA MET A 41 -10.00 44.36 -13.39
C MET A 41 -10.51 43.59 -12.16
N LYS A 42 -11.81 43.27 -12.10
CA LYS A 42 -12.36 42.40 -11.05
C LYS A 42 -12.12 40.92 -11.43
N PRO A 43 -11.51 40.10 -10.56
CA PRO A 43 -11.38 38.66 -10.80
C PRO A 43 -12.77 37.99 -10.74
N ALA A 44 -12.95 36.91 -11.50
CA ALA A 44 -14.17 36.11 -11.41
C ALA A 44 -14.23 35.40 -10.03
N PRO A 45 -15.39 35.36 -9.37
CA PRO A 45 -15.54 34.70 -8.08
C PRO A 45 -15.28 33.20 -8.20
N LEU A 46 -14.67 32.61 -7.17
CA LEU A 46 -14.49 31.16 -7.09
C LEU A 46 -15.84 30.50 -6.79
N PRO A 47 -16.16 29.35 -7.40
CA PRO A 47 -17.37 28.61 -7.08
C PRO A 47 -17.29 27.99 -5.67
N GLU A 48 -18.44 27.83 -5.03
CA GLU A 48 -18.56 27.18 -3.73
C GLU A 48 -18.22 25.68 -3.81
N LEU A 49 -17.53 25.16 -2.80
CA LEU A 49 -17.13 23.75 -2.73
C LEU A 49 -18.26 22.90 -2.13
N PRO A 50 -18.62 21.73 -2.70
CA PRO A 50 -19.56 20.82 -2.07
C PRO A 50 -18.97 20.23 -0.79
N GLY A 51 -19.79 20.11 0.26
CA GLY A 51 -19.42 19.93 1.68
C GLY A 51 -18.54 18.73 2.07
N SER A 52 -18.07 17.92 1.12
CA SER A 52 -17.08 16.85 1.34
C SER A 52 -15.81 16.99 0.50
N SER A 53 -15.57 18.15 -0.12
CA SER A 53 -14.40 18.37 -0.97
C SER A 53 -13.22 18.98 -0.19
N SER A 54 -12.04 18.37 -0.31
CA SER A 54 -10.80 18.91 0.24
C SER A 54 -10.47 20.28 -0.36
N ASN A 55 -10.16 21.26 0.50
CA ASN A 55 -9.84 22.64 0.13
C ASN A 55 -8.39 22.82 -0.38
N LYS A 56 -7.70 21.72 -0.74
CA LYS A 56 -6.30 21.71 -1.18
C LYS A 56 -6.15 20.98 -2.52
N ILE A 57 -5.56 21.68 -3.50
CA ILE A 57 -5.21 21.11 -4.81
C ILE A 57 -3.70 20.99 -4.89
N SER A 58 -3.21 19.75 -4.89
CA SER A 58 -1.78 19.47 -5.05
C SER A 58 -1.36 19.66 -6.52
N ILE A 59 -0.83 20.82 -6.83
CA ILE A 59 -0.23 21.13 -8.15
C ILE A 59 1.25 20.77 -8.10
N GLY A 60 1.51 19.47 -8.10
CA GLY A 60 2.82 18.91 -8.38
C GLY A 60 2.73 18.19 -9.71
N VAL A 61 3.72 18.36 -10.57
CA VAL A 61 3.93 17.30 -11.55
C VAL A 61 4.13 16.03 -10.72
N GLN A 62 3.38 14.95 -10.99
CA GLN A 62 3.98 13.63 -10.89
C GLN A 62 5.09 13.59 -11.93
N LYS A 63 6.14 14.37 -11.64
CA LYS A 63 7.43 14.23 -12.24
C LYS A 63 7.82 12.88 -11.65
N PHE A 64 7.69 11.83 -12.44
CA PHE A 64 8.83 10.93 -12.59
C PHE A 64 10.01 11.79 -13.07
N ARG A 65 10.46 12.73 -12.22
CA ARG A 65 11.80 13.28 -12.27
C ARG A 65 12.57 12.08 -11.82
N TYR A 66 13.30 11.51 -12.77
CA TYR A 66 14.63 10.99 -12.54
C TYR A 66 15.22 11.72 -11.34
N LEU A 67 15.06 11.14 -10.16
CA LEU A 67 15.92 11.47 -9.06
C LEU A 67 17.25 10.89 -9.49
N LYS A 68 18.07 11.72 -10.14
CA LYS A 68 19.48 11.80 -9.76
C LYS A 68 19.54 12.27 -8.30
N ALA A 69 18.90 11.57 -7.37
CA ALA A 69 19.43 11.53 -6.04
C ALA A 69 20.65 10.63 -6.19
N PRO A 70 21.87 11.16 -6.02
CA PRO A 70 22.96 10.27 -5.69
C PRO A 70 22.46 9.37 -4.56
N LEU A 71 22.61 8.05 -4.73
CA LEU A 71 22.63 7.17 -3.57
C LEU A 71 23.53 7.84 -2.51
N PRO A 72 23.11 7.88 -1.22
CA PRO A 72 24.02 8.26 -0.15
C PRO A 72 25.36 7.55 -0.38
N GLU A 73 26.50 8.23 -0.21
CA GLU A 73 27.81 7.68 -0.61
C GLU A 73 28.10 6.33 0.04
N GLU A 74 27.56 6.08 1.24
CA GLU A 74 27.57 4.79 1.93
C GLU A 74 26.93 3.64 1.14
N LYS A 75 25.89 3.91 0.33
CA LYS A 75 25.27 2.90 -0.54
C LYS A 75 26.02 2.68 -1.84
N ARG A 76 26.88 3.60 -2.28
CA ARG A 76 27.71 3.44 -3.50
C ARG A 76 28.82 2.41 -3.34
N GLN A 77 29.19 2.09 -2.10
CA GLN A 77 30.25 1.14 -1.74
C GLN A 77 29.71 -0.25 -1.42
N SER A 78 28.48 -0.58 -1.83
CA SER A 78 28.00 -1.95 -1.67
C SER A 78 28.68 -2.84 -2.73
N PRO A 79 29.15 -4.05 -2.36
CA PRO A 79 29.83 -4.95 -3.30
C PRO A 79 28.95 -5.28 -4.51
N GLU A 80 27.63 -5.19 -4.38
CA GLU A 80 26.66 -5.37 -5.47
C GLU A 80 26.72 -4.24 -6.50
N ILE A 81 26.91 -2.99 -6.09
CA ILE A 81 27.05 -1.87 -7.03
C ILE A 81 28.37 -1.98 -7.78
N GLU A 82 29.45 -2.35 -7.08
CA GLU A 82 30.73 -2.61 -7.72
C GLU A 82 30.62 -3.79 -8.71
N ASN A 83 29.94 -4.87 -8.33
CA ASN A 83 29.71 -6.01 -9.21
C ASN A 83 28.81 -5.66 -10.41
N ALA A 84 27.83 -4.78 -10.23
CA ALA A 84 27.02 -4.25 -11.33
C ALA A 84 27.83 -3.38 -12.29
N LEU A 85 28.80 -2.64 -11.74
CA LEU A 85 29.75 -1.80 -12.48
C LEU A 85 30.77 -2.61 -13.29
N LYS A 86 30.99 -3.89 -12.98
CA LYS A 86 31.87 -4.77 -13.75
C LYS A 86 31.30 -5.01 -15.15
N ASN A 87 32.20 -5.01 -16.14
CA ASN A 87 31.99 -5.33 -17.56
C ASN A 87 30.97 -4.43 -18.30
N PRO A 88 31.38 -3.72 -19.38
CA PRO A 88 30.44 -2.99 -20.21
C PRO A 88 29.46 -3.96 -20.88
N ILE A 89 28.17 -3.64 -20.83
CA ILE A 89 27.13 -4.45 -21.47
C ILE A 89 26.96 -3.95 -22.90
N HIS A 90 27.35 -4.77 -23.87
CA HIS A 90 27.16 -4.47 -25.28
C HIS A 90 26.12 -5.42 -25.88
N VAL A 91 25.02 -4.86 -26.40
CA VAL A 91 23.99 -5.64 -27.10
C VAL A 91 24.44 -5.91 -28.54
N PRO A 92 24.71 -7.16 -28.93
CA PRO A 92 25.17 -7.46 -30.28
C PRO A 92 24.09 -7.20 -31.33
N SER A 93 24.50 -6.90 -32.56
CA SER A 93 23.59 -6.70 -33.70
C SER A 93 22.92 -8.00 -34.14
N ARG A 94 23.56 -9.16 -33.91
CA ARG A 94 23.07 -10.51 -34.20
C ARG A 94 23.18 -11.39 -32.97
N ILE A 95 22.23 -12.31 -32.80
CA ILE A 95 22.26 -13.28 -31.70
C ILE A 95 23.09 -14.48 -32.14
N GLY A 96 24.11 -14.84 -31.36
CA GLY A 96 24.83 -16.10 -31.51
C GLY A 96 24.08 -17.23 -30.80
N LYS A 97 24.28 -17.34 -29.49
CA LYS A 97 23.58 -18.29 -28.63
C LYS A 97 22.44 -17.61 -27.87
N LEU A 98 21.23 -18.14 -27.98
CA LEU A 98 20.09 -17.72 -27.16
C LEU A 98 20.21 -18.28 -25.74
N HIS A 99 19.75 -17.52 -24.76
CA HIS A 99 19.63 -17.94 -23.38
C HIS A 99 18.61 -19.10 -23.27
N PRO A 100 18.84 -20.13 -22.43
CA PRO A 100 17.94 -21.29 -22.34
C PRO A 100 16.46 -20.92 -22.14
N LEU A 101 16.16 -19.93 -21.29
CA LEU A 101 14.80 -19.44 -21.07
C LEU A 101 14.16 -18.84 -22.33
N LEU A 102 14.94 -18.19 -23.20
CA LEU A 102 14.44 -17.62 -24.46
C LEU A 102 14.38 -18.68 -25.58
N GLU A 103 15.27 -19.67 -25.57
CA GLU A 103 15.24 -20.78 -26.53
C GLU A 103 13.94 -21.59 -26.40
N GLN A 104 13.46 -21.80 -25.17
CA GLN A 104 12.17 -22.46 -24.89
C GLN A 104 10.98 -21.76 -25.57
N MET A 105 11.08 -20.44 -25.78
CA MET A 105 10.02 -19.62 -26.38
C MET A 105 10.15 -19.44 -27.89
N ARG A 106 11.22 -19.95 -28.49
CA ARG A 106 11.51 -19.76 -29.91
C ARG A 106 10.33 -20.13 -30.83
N PRO A 107 9.60 -21.23 -30.62
CA PRO A 107 8.42 -21.56 -31.43
C PRO A 107 7.30 -20.51 -31.33
N SER A 108 7.20 -19.81 -30.20
CA SER A 108 6.16 -18.79 -29.97
C SER A 108 6.45 -17.48 -30.69
N PHE A 109 7.72 -17.18 -31.01
CA PHE A 109 8.09 -15.95 -31.73
C PHE A 109 7.44 -15.85 -33.12
N GLU A 110 7.28 -16.98 -33.81
CA GLU A 110 6.69 -17.03 -35.15
C GLU A 110 5.16 -17.13 -35.11
N LYS A 111 4.63 -17.89 -34.14
CA LYS A 111 3.19 -18.16 -34.00
C LYS A 111 2.41 -17.01 -33.37
N ALA A 112 3.07 -16.13 -32.61
CA ALA A 112 2.42 -15.01 -31.95
C ALA A 112 1.74 -14.08 -32.97
N LYS A 113 0.46 -13.79 -32.72
CA LYS A 113 -0.34 -12.86 -33.53
C LYS A 113 -0.48 -11.53 -32.79
N PRO A 114 -0.55 -10.41 -33.51
CA PRO A 114 -0.81 -9.11 -32.89
C PRO A 114 -2.24 -9.07 -32.32
N ASP A 115 -2.39 -8.48 -31.14
CA ASP A 115 -3.67 -8.10 -30.55
C ASP A 115 -4.23 -6.82 -31.21
N LYS A 116 -5.40 -6.36 -30.76
CA LYS A 116 -6.03 -5.12 -31.25
C LYS A 116 -5.18 -3.86 -31.08
N TYR A 117 -4.15 -3.90 -30.24
CA TYR A 117 -3.21 -2.81 -29.99
C TYR A 117 -1.93 -2.93 -30.83
N GLN A 118 -1.85 -3.90 -31.75
CA GLN A 118 -0.65 -4.26 -32.53
C GLN A 118 0.48 -4.92 -31.72
N ALA A 119 0.25 -5.26 -30.46
CA ALA A 119 1.23 -5.96 -29.64
C ALA A 119 1.09 -7.46 -29.83
N LEU A 120 2.20 -8.19 -29.97
CA LEU A 120 2.17 -9.64 -30.02
C LEU A 120 1.57 -10.20 -28.73
N TRP A 121 0.68 -11.18 -28.90
CA TRP A 121 0.01 -11.85 -27.81
C TRP A 121 0.23 -13.36 -27.91
N CYS A 122 0.90 -13.91 -26.90
CA CYS A 122 0.86 -15.34 -26.57
C CYS A 122 1.24 -15.55 -25.09
N PRO A 123 0.87 -16.68 -24.47
CA PRO A 123 1.21 -16.97 -23.07
C PRO A 123 2.70 -16.89 -22.77
N GLU A 124 3.55 -17.42 -23.64
CA GLU A 124 5.00 -17.50 -23.41
C GLU A 124 5.64 -16.10 -23.39
N LEU A 125 5.24 -15.20 -24.29
CA LEU A 125 5.75 -13.81 -24.28
C LEU A 125 5.35 -13.07 -22.99
N ARG A 126 4.18 -13.41 -22.41
CA ARG A 126 3.72 -12.80 -21.16
C ARG A 126 4.53 -13.27 -19.95
N THR A 127 5.03 -14.51 -19.93
CA THR A 127 5.86 -14.98 -18.81
C THR A 127 7.18 -14.20 -18.71
N HIS A 128 7.65 -13.65 -19.84
CA HIS A 128 8.83 -12.79 -19.92
C HIS A 128 8.50 -11.30 -19.92
N ASN A 129 7.25 -10.94 -19.61
CA ASN A 129 6.73 -9.56 -19.64
C ASN A 129 7.07 -8.80 -20.92
N LEU A 130 7.01 -9.50 -22.05
CA LEU A 130 7.30 -8.95 -23.36
C LEU A 130 6.02 -8.49 -24.05
N ARG A 131 5.88 -7.17 -24.26
CA ARG A 131 4.76 -6.57 -24.98
C ARG A 131 5.27 -5.69 -26.10
N VAL A 132 5.53 -6.30 -27.26
CA VAL A 132 6.13 -5.63 -28.43
C VAL A 132 5.43 -6.04 -29.72
N SER A 133 5.55 -5.23 -30.77
CA SER A 133 5.04 -5.61 -32.09
C SER A 133 5.93 -6.64 -32.79
N LYS A 134 5.41 -7.28 -33.84
CA LYS A 134 6.17 -8.23 -34.67
C LYS A 134 7.47 -7.62 -35.23
N LYS A 135 7.45 -6.33 -35.58
CA LYS A 135 8.60 -5.60 -36.10
C LYS A 135 9.68 -5.39 -35.04
N SER A 136 9.29 -5.16 -33.79
CA SER A 136 10.22 -4.87 -32.69
C SER A 136 10.70 -6.12 -31.96
N LEU A 137 10.04 -7.27 -32.15
CA LEU A 137 10.37 -8.53 -31.48
C LEU A 137 11.86 -8.91 -31.61
N PRO A 138 12.49 -8.92 -32.80
CA PRO A 138 13.90 -9.32 -32.92
C PRO A 138 14.85 -8.42 -32.10
N ARG A 139 14.55 -7.13 -32.02
CA ARG A 139 15.32 -6.18 -31.20
C ARG A 139 15.10 -6.44 -29.71
N ALA A 140 13.86 -6.66 -29.29
CA ALA A 140 13.56 -6.93 -27.89
C ALA A 140 14.19 -8.24 -27.40
N ILE A 141 14.20 -9.30 -28.23
CA ILE A 141 14.88 -10.56 -27.89
C ILE A 141 16.40 -10.37 -27.78
N ARG A 142 17.04 -9.57 -28.64
CA ARG A 142 18.48 -9.23 -28.50
C ARG A 142 18.78 -8.55 -27.17
N ILE A 143 17.98 -7.57 -26.80
CA ILE A 143 18.11 -6.83 -25.54
C ILE A 143 17.91 -7.78 -24.36
N LEU A 144 16.84 -8.58 -24.35
CA LEU A 144 16.50 -9.50 -23.27
C LEU A 144 17.55 -10.60 -23.12
N ASN A 145 18.04 -11.16 -24.23
CA ASN A 145 19.10 -12.16 -24.24
C ASN A 145 20.40 -11.64 -23.61
N THR A 146 20.81 -10.43 -24.01
CA THR A 146 22.01 -9.78 -23.47
C THR A 146 21.85 -9.50 -21.98
N LEU A 147 20.66 -9.00 -21.59
CA LEU A 147 20.35 -8.72 -20.21
C LEU A 147 20.36 -9.99 -19.35
N TYR A 148 19.88 -11.12 -19.87
CA TYR A 148 19.85 -12.38 -19.13
C TYR A 148 21.27 -12.87 -18.79
N TYR A 149 22.13 -12.99 -19.80
CA TYR A 149 23.53 -13.36 -19.58
C TYR A 149 24.25 -12.34 -18.69
N ALA A 150 24.02 -11.03 -18.90
CA ALA A 150 24.64 -9.99 -18.09
C ALA A 150 24.26 -10.06 -16.60
N LEU A 151 23.03 -10.46 -16.27
CA LEU A 151 22.60 -10.65 -14.89
C LEU A 151 23.24 -11.91 -14.28
N GLU A 152 23.26 -13.02 -15.02
CA GLU A 152 23.88 -14.27 -14.55
C GLU A 152 25.40 -14.13 -14.34
N GLU A 153 26.11 -13.46 -15.25
CA GLU A 153 27.55 -13.14 -15.10
C GLU A 153 27.84 -12.31 -13.85
N ARG A 154 26.86 -11.55 -13.36
CA ARG A 154 26.93 -10.74 -12.13
C ARG A 154 26.41 -11.48 -10.91
N ALA A 155 26.27 -12.80 -10.99
CA ALA A 155 25.73 -13.67 -9.93
C ALA A 155 24.31 -13.29 -9.48
N TYR A 156 23.50 -12.72 -10.39
CA TYR A 156 22.08 -12.48 -10.18
C TYR A 156 21.29 -13.53 -10.96
N PRO A 157 20.96 -14.68 -10.34
CA PRO A 157 20.33 -15.78 -11.05
C PRO A 157 18.94 -15.38 -11.52
N ILE A 158 18.64 -15.79 -12.76
CA ILE A 158 17.33 -15.64 -13.37
C ILE A 158 16.62 -16.98 -13.26
N ALA A 159 15.38 -16.95 -12.77
CA ALA A 159 14.59 -18.15 -12.58
C ALA A 159 13.21 -17.98 -13.20
N PHE A 160 12.72 -19.07 -13.79
CA PHE A 160 11.32 -19.20 -14.17
C PHE A 160 10.51 -19.69 -12.98
N GLN A 161 9.58 -18.87 -12.50
CA GLN A 161 8.68 -19.23 -11.41
C GLN A 161 7.44 -19.93 -11.98
N HIS A 162 7.20 -21.18 -11.57
CA HIS A 162 6.08 -22.01 -12.03
C HIS A 162 4.81 -21.88 -11.17
N LYS A 163 4.61 -20.73 -10.50
CA LYS A 163 3.41 -20.47 -9.68
C LYS A 163 2.16 -20.29 -10.57
N GLU A 164 1.00 -20.03 -9.96
CA GLU A 164 -0.29 -19.77 -10.64
C GLU A 164 -0.18 -18.82 -11.86
N LYS A 165 0.74 -17.85 -11.78
CA LYS A 165 1.10 -16.98 -12.92
C LYS A 165 2.57 -17.20 -13.25
N PRO A 166 2.89 -17.97 -14.30
CA PRO A 166 4.27 -18.25 -14.67
C PRO A 166 4.98 -16.98 -15.10
N LYS A 167 6.17 -16.73 -14.53
CA LYS A 167 6.92 -15.50 -14.79
C LYS A 167 8.42 -15.67 -14.59
N VAL A 168 9.19 -14.89 -15.32
CA VAL A 168 10.64 -14.80 -15.13
C VAL A 168 10.95 -13.71 -14.12
N THR A 169 11.77 -14.05 -13.12
CA THR A 169 12.24 -13.14 -12.10
C THR A 169 13.75 -13.23 -11.95
N VAL A 170 14.40 -12.13 -11.59
CA VAL A 170 15.80 -12.11 -11.15
C VAL A 170 15.85 -12.05 -9.63
N ARG A 171 16.77 -12.80 -9.02
CA ARG A 171 16.99 -12.74 -7.57
C ARG A 171 18.17 -11.85 -7.24
N ILE A 172 17.94 -10.79 -6.46
CA ILE A 172 18.96 -9.83 -6.04
C ILE A 172 18.77 -9.57 -4.54
N LEU A 173 19.83 -9.70 -3.75
CA LEU A 173 19.80 -9.46 -2.29
C LEU A 173 18.75 -10.31 -1.52
N GLY A 174 18.39 -11.47 -2.07
CA GLY A 174 17.34 -12.34 -1.52
C GLY A 174 15.93 -12.02 -2.02
N GLU A 175 15.72 -10.85 -2.63
CA GLU A 175 14.43 -10.40 -3.16
C GLU A 175 14.26 -10.86 -4.62
N SER A 176 13.04 -11.25 -4.99
CA SER A 176 12.70 -11.66 -6.36
C SER A 176 12.04 -10.51 -7.10
N LEU A 177 12.70 -10.03 -8.16
CA LEU A 177 12.22 -8.90 -8.96
C LEU A 177 11.77 -9.35 -10.36
N GLU A 178 10.68 -8.77 -10.80
CA GLU A 178 10.06 -8.93 -12.10
C GLU A 178 10.40 -7.73 -13.00
N PHE A 179 10.83 -8.01 -14.23
CA PHE A 179 11.07 -6.98 -15.24
C PHE A 179 10.60 -7.44 -16.61
N GLY A 180 10.54 -6.49 -17.55
CA GLY A 180 10.07 -6.77 -18.91
C GLY A 180 10.35 -5.65 -19.88
N ILE A 181 10.01 -5.89 -21.15
CA ILE A 181 10.18 -4.94 -22.24
C ILE A 181 8.81 -4.64 -22.87
N GLU A 182 8.50 -3.35 -22.98
CA GLU A 182 7.27 -2.85 -23.57
C GLU A 182 7.56 -1.89 -24.72
N GLU A 183 6.88 -2.08 -25.84
CA GLU A 183 6.85 -1.12 -26.94
C GLU A 183 5.77 -0.07 -26.68
N ARG A 184 6.08 1.20 -26.90
CA ARG A 184 5.08 2.26 -26.90
C ARG A 184 4.23 2.18 -28.17
N PHE A 185 2.91 2.13 -28.04
CA PHE A 185 1.99 2.21 -29.18
C PHE A 185 1.38 3.60 -29.28
N ARG A 186 1.32 4.15 -30.49
CA ARG A 186 0.67 5.44 -30.75
C ARG A 186 -0.81 5.21 -30.97
N ARG A 187 -1.66 5.80 -30.14
CA ARG A 187 -3.12 5.81 -30.32
C ARG A 187 -3.52 6.91 -31.30
N ILE A 188 -4.29 6.55 -32.31
CA ILE A 188 -4.84 7.44 -33.34
C ILE A 188 -6.36 7.33 -33.29
N GLU A 189 -7.05 8.46 -33.23
CA GLU A 189 -8.50 8.50 -33.26
C GLU A 189 -8.98 8.47 -34.72
N ILE A 190 -9.84 7.51 -35.04
CA ILE A 190 -10.51 7.44 -36.33
C ILE A 190 -11.68 8.42 -36.27
N LYS A 191 -11.68 9.42 -37.15
CA LYS A 191 -12.84 10.30 -37.32
C LYS A 191 -13.89 9.53 -38.13
N SER A 192 -15.04 9.23 -37.52
CA SER A 192 -16.22 8.79 -38.26
C SER A 192 -16.62 9.87 -39.28
N LYS A 193 -17.09 9.46 -40.47
CA LYS A 193 -17.60 10.38 -41.49
C LYS A 193 -19.02 10.89 -41.19
N GLU A 194 -19.76 10.23 -40.29
CA GLU A 194 -21.13 10.59 -39.94
C GLU A 194 -21.32 10.80 -38.43
N PRO A 195 -22.12 11.79 -38.01
CA PRO A 195 -22.40 12.08 -36.61
C PRO A 195 -23.49 11.15 -36.08
N GLU A 196 -23.18 9.87 -35.89
CA GLU A 196 -24.10 8.94 -35.23
C GLU A 196 -24.08 9.10 -33.70
N PRO A 197 -25.21 8.87 -33.00
CA PRO A 197 -25.29 8.99 -31.55
C PRO A 197 -24.35 7.99 -30.86
N LEU A 198 -23.54 8.52 -29.94
CA LEU A 198 -22.50 7.80 -29.20
C LEU A 198 -23.05 6.55 -28.53
N SER A 199 -22.66 5.39 -29.06
CA SER A 199 -22.97 4.09 -28.47
C SER A 199 -21.88 3.70 -27.47
N TRP A 200 -22.24 3.22 -26.28
CA TRP A 200 -21.27 2.80 -25.25
C TRP A 200 -20.33 1.66 -25.74
N TRP A 201 -20.68 1.02 -26.86
CA TRP A 201 -19.93 -0.03 -27.55
C TRP A 201 -19.01 0.46 -28.68
N ASP A 202 -18.76 1.77 -28.83
CA ASP A 202 -17.83 2.35 -29.82
C ASP A 202 -16.35 1.95 -29.55
N ARG A 203 -16.06 0.65 -29.72
CA ARG A 203 -14.77 0.00 -29.44
C ARG A 203 -13.71 0.28 -30.51
N ASP A 204 -14.13 0.79 -31.67
CA ASP A 204 -13.26 0.93 -32.86
C ASP A 204 -12.88 2.38 -33.19
N ARG A 205 -13.12 3.34 -32.28
CA ARG A 205 -12.69 4.74 -32.47
C ARG A 205 -11.18 4.95 -32.45
N PHE A 206 -10.43 3.95 -31.99
CA PHE A 206 -8.97 4.08 -31.83
C PHE A 206 -8.23 2.99 -32.58
N GLN A 207 -7.37 3.42 -33.50
CA GLN A 207 -6.33 2.58 -34.08
C GLN A 207 -5.01 2.78 -33.33
N TYR A 208 -4.22 1.72 -33.28
CA TYR A 208 -2.91 1.73 -32.64
C TYR A 208 -1.83 1.49 -33.70
N GLN A 209 -0.78 2.30 -33.67
CA GLN A 209 0.36 2.18 -34.56
C GLN A 209 1.62 1.84 -33.75
N THR A 210 2.42 0.92 -34.29
CA THR A 210 3.73 0.56 -33.74
C THR A 210 4.68 1.75 -33.84
N THR A 211 5.54 1.93 -32.85
CA THR A 211 6.50 3.06 -32.85
C THR A 211 7.95 2.60 -32.87
N GLY A 212 8.22 1.34 -32.52
CA GLY A 212 9.56 0.81 -32.34
C GLY A 212 10.29 1.36 -31.11
N ILE A 213 9.64 2.22 -30.30
CA ILE A 213 10.20 2.80 -29.08
C ILE A 213 10.02 1.77 -27.96
N LEU A 214 11.12 1.16 -27.54
CA LEU A 214 11.15 0.16 -26.47
C LEU A 214 11.38 0.82 -25.11
N THR A 215 10.83 0.20 -24.08
CA THR A 215 11.03 0.55 -22.68
C THR A 215 11.31 -0.72 -21.88
N VAL A 216 12.43 -0.77 -21.17
CA VAL A 216 12.65 -1.77 -20.13
C VAL A 216 12.07 -1.23 -18.84
N LYS A 217 11.31 -2.08 -18.13
CA LYS A 217 10.64 -1.70 -16.89
C LYS A 217 10.81 -2.75 -15.81
N ILE A 218 10.87 -2.29 -14.57
CA ILE A 218 10.72 -3.12 -13.36
C ILE A 218 9.23 -3.13 -13.00
N LEU A 219 8.64 -4.32 -12.88
CA LEU A 219 7.20 -4.50 -12.67
C LEU A 219 6.81 -4.50 -11.19
N ASP A 220 7.73 -4.74 -10.26
CA ASP A 220 7.45 -4.65 -8.83
C ASP A 220 7.14 -3.22 -8.44
N PHE A 221 5.84 -2.93 -8.46
CA PHE A 221 5.28 -1.62 -8.23
C PHE A 221 4.70 -1.54 -6.82
N THR A 222 5.57 -1.30 -5.86
CA THR A 222 5.18 -0.66 -4.61
C THR A 222 4.83 0.80 -4.91
N TRP A 223 3.55 1.16 -4.70
CA TRP A 223 3.07 2.54 -4.85
C TRP A 223 3.88 3.46 -3.93
N GLY A 224 4.38 4.58 -4.45
CA GLY A 224 5.08 5.60 -3.65
C GLY A 224 6.61 5.47 -3.60
N THR A 225 7.23 4.46 -4.22
CA THR A 225 8.70 4.40 -4.27
C THR A 225 9.29 5.54 -5.10
N PRO A 226 10.35 6.23 -4.62
CA PRO A 226 11.00 7.31 -5.36
C PRO A 226 11.96 6.82 -6.45
N LEU A 227 12.11 5.51 -6.62
CA LEU A 227 13.12 4.90 -7.50
C LEU A 227 12.71 4.92 -8.97
N GLN A 228 13.72 5.01 -9.86
CA GLN A 228 13.50 4.87 -11.29
C GLN A 228 13.13 3.42 -11.62
N LYS A 229 12.05 3.24 -12.39
CA LYS A 229 11.54 1.91 -12.80
C LYS A 229 11.39 1.74 -14.31
N LEU A 230 11.63 2.81 -15.10
CA LEU A 230 11.47 2.79 -16.56
C LEU A 230 12.70 3.38 -17.26
N TRP A 231 13.15 2.71 -18.32
CA TRP A 231 14.24 3.12 -19.19
C TRP A 231 13.78 2.95 -20.63
N SER A 232 13.58 4.07 -21.32
CA SER A 232 12.98 4.09 -22.66
C SER A 232 13.94 4.64 -23.70
N ASP A 233 13.74 4.19 -24.95
CA ASP A 233 14.32 4.84 -26.12
C ASP A 233 13.97 6.32 -26.15
N GLY A 234 14.97 7.12 -26.47
CA GLY A 234 14.83 8.54 -26.72
C GLY A 234 15.28 8.91 -28.13
N LYS A 235 15.39 10.22 -28.37
CA LYS A 235 15.91 10.75 -29.64
C LYS A 235 17.40 10.45 -29.84
N ARG A 236 18.17 10.39 -28.74
CA ARG A 236 19.64 10.25 -28.74
C ARG A 236 20.16 9.00 -28.02
N GLN A 237 19.31 8.35 -27.23
CA GLN A 237 19.68 7.20 -26.40
C GLN A 237 18.82 6.01 -26.79
N LYS A 238 19.39 4.82 -26.76
CA LYS A 238 18.67 3.57 -26.98
C LYS A 238 18.66 2.72 -25.72
N VAL A 239 17.67 1.85 -25.59
CA VAL A 239 17.58 0.89 -24.47
C VAL A 239 18.85 0.05 -24.32
N GLU A 240 19.48 -0.31 -25.44
CA GLU A 240 20.75 -1.03 -25.50
C GLU A 240 21.84 -0.34 -24.66
N ASP A 241 21.89 0.99 -24.69
CA ASP A 241 22.85 1.82 -23.94
C ASP A 241 22.45 1.98 -22.46
N LEU A 242 21.20 1.64 -22.12
CA LEU A 242 20.61 1.84 -20.80
C LEU A 242 20.57 0.56 -19.96
N LEU A 243 21.13 -0.55 -20.44
CA LEU A 243 21.13 -1.81 -19.67
C LEU A 243 21.93 -1.69 -18.38
N HIS A 244 23.01 -0.93 -18.38
CA HIS A 244 23.81 -0.67 -17.19
C HIS A 244 23.02 0.10 -16.10
N PRO A 245 22.47 1.30 -16.37
CA PRO A 245 21.64 1.99 -15.38
C PRO A 245 20.36 1.23 -15.02
N PHE A 246 19.87 0.34 -15.90
CA PHE A 246 18.76 -0.56 -15.59
C PHE A 246 19.12 -1.59 -14.50
N ILE A 247 20.28 -2.27 -14.60
CA ILE A 247 20.74 -3.21 -13.57
C ILE A 247 20.98 -2.49 -12.23
N LEU A 248 21.56 -1.29 -12.25
CA LEU A 248 21.68 -0.46 -11.05
C LEU A 248 20.31 -0.15 -10.44
N GLY A 249 19.31 0.12 -11.28
CA GLY A 249 17.92 0.28 -10.85
C GLY A 249 17.35 -0.96 -10.17
N LEU A 250 17.59 -2.16 -10.72
CA LEU A 250 17.18 -3.43 -10.11
C LEU A 250 17.78 -3.59 -8.70
N ILE A 251 19.07 -3.29 -8.52
CA ILE A 251 19.73 -3.38 -7.21
C ILE A 251 19.13 -2.39 -6.21
N GLN A 252 18.88 -1.16 -6.65
CA GLN A 252 18.24 -0.16 -5.78
C GLN A 252 16.84 -0.59 -5.34
N VAL A 253 16.05 -1.17 -6.26
CA VAL A 253 14.72 -1.69 -5.95
C VAL A 253 14.84 -2.87 -4.97
N ALA A 254 15.77 -3.80 -5.17
CA ALA A 254 15.99 -4.91 -4.24
C ALA A 254 16.38 -4.43 -2.83
N GLN A 255 17.27 -3.43 -2.72
CA GLN A 255 17.64 -2.82 -1.45
C GLN A 255 16.43 -2.19 -0.74
N TRP A 256 15.57 -1.51 -1.51
CA TRP A 256 14.36 -0.89 -0.98
C TRP A 256 13.36 -1.94 -0.48
N GLU A 257 13.04 -2.95 -1.29
CA GLU A 257 12.09 -4.01 -0.92
C GLU A 257 12.57 -4.78 0.32
N LYS A 258 13.88 -5.07 0.40
CA LYS A 258 14.47 -5.68 1.59
C LYS A 258 14.30 -4.81 2.84
N ALA A 259 14.55 -3.50 2.74
CA ALA A 259 14.39 -2.58 3.87
C ALA A 259 12.92 -2.48 4.32
N GLU A 260 11.99 -2.38 3.38
CA GLU A 260 10.55 -2.32 3.67
C GLU A 260 10.02 -3.64 4.26
N ARG A 261 10.53 -4.79 3.80
CA ARG A 261 10.20 -6.09 4.39
C ARG A 261 10.65 -6.18 5.84
N LEU A 262 11.91 -5.83 6.13
CA LEU A 262 12.44 -5.83 7.49
C LEU A 262 11.68 -4.86 8.41
N LYS A 263 11.28 -3.69 7.89
CA LYS A 263 10.45 -2.74 8.64
C LYS A 263 9.08 -3.31 8.95
N ARG A 264 8.40 -3.92 7.98
CA ARG A 264 7.10 -4.57 8.17
C ARG A 264 7.16 -5.74 9.15
N GLU A 265 8.22 -6.54 9.09
CA GLU A 265 8.45 -7.64 10.05
C GLU A 265 8.59 -7.10 11.49
N ARG A 266 9.35 -6.01 11.70
CA ARG A 266 9.46 -5.36 13.02
C ARG A 266 8.14 -4.77 13.50
N GLU A 267 7.45 -4.00 12.66
CA GLU A 267 6.16 -3.40 13.03
C GLU A 267 5.10 -4.47 13.33
N HIS A 268 5.12 -5.60 12.62
CA HIS A 268 4.24 -6.72 12.90
C HIS A 268 4.55 -7.35 14.26
N GLN A 269 5.84 -7.57 14.56
CA GLN A 269 6.29 -8.11 15.84
C GLN A 269 5.89 -7.19 17.01
N GLU A 270 6.13 -5.88 16.87
CA GLU A 270 5.75 -4.87 17.89
C GLU A 270 4.23 -4.85 18.13
N ARG A 271 3.42 -5.05 17.08
CA ARG A 271 1.96 -5.13 17.20
C ARG A 271 1.52 -6.37 17.97
N LEU A 272 2.10 -7.53 17.67
CA LEU A 272 1.79 -8.77 18.40
C LEU A 272 2.15 -8.63 19.88
N GLU A 273 3.32 -8.08 20.19
CA GLU A 273 3.76 -7.84 21.58
C GLU A 273 2.89 -6.79 22.30
N ALA A 274 2.40 -5.77 21.59
CA ALA A 274 1.47 -4.80 22.15
C ALA A 274 0.09 -5.41 22.41
N GLU A 275 -0.40 -6.28 21.52
CA GLU A 275 -1.66 -7.00 21.67
C GLU A 275 -1.63 -7.94 22.88
N GLU A 276 -0.56 -8.73 23.02
CA GLU A 276 -0.39 -9.64 24.17
C GLU A 276 -0.28 -8.87 25.49
N ARG A 277 0.45 -7.74 25.51
CA ARG A 277 0.48 -6.85 26.68
C ARG A 277 -0.90 -6.27 27.01
N GLY A 278 -1.67 -5.91 25.99
CA GLY A 278 -3.05 -5.42 26.17
C GLY A 278 -3.96 -6.47 26.79
N LYS A 279 -3.93 -7.71 26.29
CA LYS A 279 -4.69 -8.84 26.86
C LYS A 279 -4.32 -9.11 28.31
N ALA A 280 -3.02 -9.12 28.62
CA ALA A 280 -2.55 -9.37 29.99
C ALA A 280 -2.99 -8.26 30.97
N LEU A 281 -2.98 -7.00 30.53
CA LEU A 281 -3.47 -5.88 31.35
C LEU A 281 -4.98 -5.95 31.58
N GLU A 282 -5.75 -6.27 30.54
CA GLU A 282 -7.21 -6.41 30.66
C GLU A 282 -7.57 -7.59 31.58
N GLN A 283 -6.88 -8.72 31.46
CA GLN A 283 -7.09 -9.85 32.33
C GLN A 283 -6.82 -9.49 33.80
N LYS A 284 -5.71 -8.81 34.09
CA LYS A 284 -5.42 -8.31 35.45
C LYS A 284 -6.51 -7.37 35.96
N ARG A 285 -7.02 -6.48 35.10
CA ARG A 285 -8.09 -5.56 35.48
C ARG A 285 -9.38 -6.31 35.82
N LEU A 286 -9.74 -7.33 35.04
CA LEU A 286 -10.91 -8.17 35.32
C LEU A 286 -10.73 -8.98 36.61
N GLU A 287 -9.52 -9.50 36.87
CA GLU A 287 -9.19 -10.17 38.12
C GLU A 287 -9.30 -9.22 39.32
N GLU A 288 -8.77 -7.99 39.21
CA GLU A 288 -8.90 -6.96 40.24
C GLU A 288 -10.37 -6.53 40.46
N GLU A 289 -11.14 -6.31 39.39
CA GLU A 289 -12.57 -5.99 39.47
C GLU A 289 -13.37 -7.11 40.15
N ALA A 290 -13.05 -8.37 39.84
CA ALA A 290 -13.67 -9.53 40.49
C ALA A 290 -13.34 -9.59 41.99
N GLN A 291 -12.07 -9.36 42.36
CA GLN A 291 -11.65 -9.30 43.76
C GLN A 291 -12.34 -8.16 44.53
N ILE A 292 -12.48 -6.99 43.92
CA ILE A 292 -13.20 -5.86 44.52
C ILE A 292 -14.69 -6.20 44.70
N ALA A 293 -15.33 -6.80 43.70
CA ALA A 293 -16.74 -7.18 43.79
C ALA A 293 -16.99 -8.26 44.87
N GLU A 294 -16.08 -9.21 45.01
CA GLU A 294 -16.11 -10.23 46.07
C GLU A 294 -15.99 -9.57 47.45
N LEU A 295 -15.01 -8.66 47.62
CA LEU A 295 -14.83 -7.92 48.88
C LEU A 295 -16.07 -7.07 49.23
N ASP A 296 -16.64 -6.34 48.28
CA ASP A 296 -17.85 -5.53 48.50
C ASP A 296 -19.03 -6.41 48.94
N GLN A 297 -19.14 -7.61 48.37
CA GLN A 297 -20.17 -8.58 48.73
C GLN A 297 -19.95 -9.13 50.15
N GLU A 298 -18.71 -9.45 50.52
CA GLU A 298 -18.34 -9.85 51.89
C GLU A 298 -18.68 -8.74 52.89
N VAL A 299 -18.28 -7.49 52.63
CA VAL A 299 -18.56 -6.34 53.50
C VAL A 299 -20.07 -6.15 53.66
N THR A 300 -20.84 -6.24 52.57
CA THR A 300 -22.31 -6.12 52.61
C THR A 300 -22.94 -7.24 53.45
N ASN A 301 -22.45 -8.47 53.29
CA ASN A 301 -22.92 -9.62 54.03
C ASN A 301 -22.63 -9.50 55.53
N TRP A 302 -21.41 -9.07 55.89
CA TRP A 302 -21.02 -8.78 57.27
C TRP A 302 -21.89 -7.68 57.89
N GLN A 303 -22.10 -6.55 57.19
CA GLN A 303 -22.97 -5.48 57.67
C GLN A 303 -24.40 -5.97 57.92
N LYS A 304 -24.94 -6.78 57.01
CA LYS A 304 -26.28 -7.36 57.14
C LYS A 304 -26.37 -8.32 58.33
N ALA A 305 -25.35 -9.15 58.56
CA ALA A 305 -25.28 -10.01 59.74
C ALA A 305 -25.31 -9.20 61.04
N GLN A 306 -24.51 -8.13 61.12
CA GLN A 306 -24.48 -7.24 62.28
C GLN A 306 -25.83 -6.52 62.49
N GLN A 307 -26.47 -6.05 61.42
CA GLN A 307 -27.80 -5.43 61.50
C GLN A 307 -28.87 -6.42 61.99
N ILE A 308 -28.84 -7.68 61.53
CA ILE A 308 -29.75 -8.73 62.01
C ILE A 308 -29.51 -8.97 63.51
N ARG A 309 -28.26 -9.13 63.95
CA ARG A 309 -27.94 -9.33 65.38
C ARG A 309 -28.41 -8.14 66.24
N ALA A 310 -28.17 -6.92 65.79
CA ALA A 310 -28.61 -5.71 66.48
C ALA A 310 -30.15 -5.61 66.54
N TYR A 311 -30.84 -5.94 65.45
CA TYR A 311 -32.30 -5.99 65.41
C TYR A 311 -32.87 -7.05 66.35
N LEU A 312 -32.31 -8.26 66.36
CA LEU A 312 -32.73 -9.32 67.28
C LEU A 312 -32.49 -8.93 68.74
N ALA A 313 -31.37 -8.28 69.06
CA ALA A 313 -31.10 -7.77 70.41
C ALA A 313 -32.14 -6.73 70.84
N ALA A 314 -32.43 -5.73 70.00
CA ALA A 314 -33.42 -4.70 70.28
C ALA A 314 -34.85 -5.27 70.39
N LEU A 315 -35.20 -6.24 69.54
CA LEU A 315 -36.51 -6.89 69.56
C LEU A 315 -36.70 -7.74 70.82
N LYS A 316 -35.65 -8.46 71.24
CA LYS A 316 -35.66 -9.22 72.50
C LYS A 316 -35.89 -8.29 73.70
N GLU A 317 -35.16 -7.18 73.77
CA GLU A 317 -35.33 -6.18 74.83
C GLU A 317 -36.75 -5.58 74.84
N ALA A 318 -37.32 -5.27 73.67
CA ALA A 318 -38.69 -4.74 73.56
C ALA A 318 -39.76 -5.78 73.96
N VAL A 319 -39.55 -7.05 73.67
CA VAL A 319 -40.44 -8.16 74.08
C VAL A 319 -40.36 -8.36 75.60
N ASP A 320 -39.16 -8.36 76.16
CA ASP A 320 -38.92 -8.49 77.61
C ASP A 320 -39.53 -7.33 78.41
N GLN A 321 -39.49 -6.10 77.86
CA GLN A 321 -40.12 -4.92 78.49
C GLN A 321 -41.66 -4.95 78.41
N ARG A 322 -42.25 -5.53 77.36
CA ARG A 322 -43.72 -5.61 77.18
C ARG A 322 -44.35 -6.77 77.93
N MET A 323 -43.66 -7.89 78.12
CA MET A 323 -44.15 -9.06 78.83
C MET A 323 -43.57 -9.13 80.24
N LYS A 324 -44.21 -8.46 81.22
CA LYS A 324 -43.85 -8.58 82.65
C LYS A 324 -44.27 -9.92 83.32
N SER A 325 -44.77 -10.88 82.56
CA SER A 325 -45.14 -12.22 83.04
C SER A 325 -45.02 -13.23 81.90
N SER A 326 -44.08 -14.15 82.05
CA SER A 326 -43.63 -15.10 81.03
C SER A 326 -44.59 -16.28 80.90
N GLU A 327 -45.14 -16.48 79.70
CA GLU A 327 -45.23 -17.84 79.16
C GLU A 327 -44.30 -17.90 77.94
N PRO A 328 -43.34 -18.86 77.91
CA PRO A 328 -42.47 -19.02 76.76
C PRO A 328 -43.31 -19.40 75.54
N ASN A 329 -43.23 -18.61 74.48
CA ASN A 329 -43.85 -18.93 73.20
C ASN A 329 -42.81 -19.63 72.31
N PRO A 330 -42.83 -20.98 72.22
CA PRO A 330 -41.80 -21.75 71.52
C PRO A 330 -41.63 -21.36 70.05
N LYS A 331 -42.68 -20.83 69.40
CA LYS A 331 -42.58 -20.33 68.02
C LYS A 331 -41.71 -19.07 67.89
N VAL A 332 -41.66 -18.24 68.92
CA VAL A 332 -40.84 -17.01 68.94
C VAL A 332 -39.37 -17.38 69.14
N ASP A 333 -39.07 -18.28 70.06
CA ASP A 333 -37.71 -18.76 70.33
C ASP A 333 -37.12 -19.53 69.14
N GLU A 334 -37.90 -20.37 68.48
CA GLU A 334 -37.49 -21.05 67.23
C GLU A 334 -37.14 -20.06 66.12
N TRP A 335 -37.91 -18.97 66.01
CA TRP A 335 -37.64 -17.91 65.03
C TRP A 335 -36.36 -17.12 65.36
N PHE A 336 -36.12 -16.77 66.64
CA PHE A 336 -34.87 -16.14 67.07
C PHE A 336 -33.65 -17.04 66.82
N ALA A 337 -33.77 -18.34 67.09
CA ALA A 337 -32.70 -19.32 66.82
C ALA A 337 -32.44 -19.49 65.32
N TRP A 338 -33.49 -19.46 64.49
CA TRP A 338 -33.33 -19.46 63.03
C TRP A 338 -32.67 -18.16 62.53
N ALA A 339 -33.09 -17.00 63.02
CA ALA A 339 -32.58 -15.70 62.57
C ALA A 339 -31.09 -15.50 62.95
N ASN A 340 -30.66 -15.97 64.13
CA ASN A 340 -29.24 -16.00 64.49
C ASN A 340 -28.43 -16.94 63.59
N ARG A 341 -28.91 -18.17 63.35
CA ARG A 341 -28.25 -19.09 62.40
C ARG A 341 -28.15 -18.54 60.99
N TYR A 342 -29.16 -17.77 60.55
CA TYR A 342 -29.11 -17.08 59.27
C TYR A 342 -28.06 -15.95 59.26
N ALA A 343 -27.97 -15.14 60.33
CA ALA A 343 -26.94 -14.12 60.48
C ALA A 343 -25.53 -14.74 60.45
N ASP A 344 -25.34 -15.86 61.15
CA ASP A 344 -24.04 -16.55 61.17
C ASP A 344 -23.71 -17.19 59.82
N LYS A 345 -24.71 -17.71 59.10
CA LYS A 345 -24.52 -18.29 57.76
C LYS A 345 -24.06 -17.27 56.73
N ILE A 346 -24.46 -16.00 56.86
CA ILE A 346 -24.09 -14.95 55.92
C ILE A 346 -22.87 -14.15 56.40
N ASP A 347 -22.42 -14.30 57.65
CA ASP A 347 -21.29 -13.55 58.18
C ASP A 347 -19.98 -14.14 57.64
N PRO A 348 -19.22 -13.42 56.79
CA PRO A 348 -17.97 -13.93 56.22
C PRO A 348 -16.87 -14.12 57.28
N LEU A 349 -17.03 -13.58 58.49
CA LEU A 349 -16.07 -13.76 59.59
C LEU A 349 -16.34 -15.00 60.44
N ILE A 350 -17.50 -15.65 60.27
CA ILE A 350 -17.81 -16.91 60.93
C ILE A 350 -17.43 -18.03 59.97
N TRP A 351 -16.17 -18.43 60.07
CA TRP A 351 -15.69 -19.63 59.40
C TRP A 351 -16.33 -20.86 60.07
N PRO A 352 -16.80 -21.87 59.32
CA PRO A 352 -17.03 -23.20 59.87
C PRO A 352 -15.74 -23.88 60.36
#